data_AF-A0A1Q9NB67-F1
#
_entry.id   AF-A0A1Q9NB67-F1
#
_cell.length_a   1.000
_cell.length_b   1.000
_cell.length_c   1.000
_cell.angle_alpha   90.00
_cell.angle_beta   90.00
_cell.angle_gamma   90.00
#
_symmetry.space_group_name_H-M   'P 1'
#
loop_
_entity.id
_entity.type
_entity.pdbx_description
1 polymer ?
#
loop_
_entity_poly.entity_id
_entity_poly.type
_entity_poly.pdbx_seq_one_letter_code
_entity_poly.pdbx_strand_id
1 'polypeptide(L)' 'MDNEKGSLTDINKRRQELESNKYQAGLFDNLKLEEIILTTQPEKSRSEHNKGTAVEVILGAMYLDNGLESVKRFIKGWE' A
#
# COMPACT_ATOMS: atom_id res chain seq x y z
N MET A 1 -30.26 1.63 -14.60
CA MET A 1 -29.80 0.74 -13.52
C MET A 1 -28.64 -0.16 -13.95
N ASP A 2 -28.38 -0.35 -15.26
CA ASP A 2 -27.24 -1.17 -15.71
C ASP A 2 -25.88 -0.44 -15.78
N ASN A 3 -25.88 0.89 -15.95
CA ASN A 3 -24.63 1.68 -15.97
C ASN A 3 -23.92 1.78 -14.60
N GLU A 4 -24.67 1.70 -13.48
CA GLU A 4 -24.08 1.78 -12.13
C GLU A 4 -23.37 0.48 -11.73
N LYS A 5 -23.86 -0.68 -12.20
CA LYS A 5 -23.22 -1.98 -11.94
C LYS A 5 -21.86 -2.11 -12.60
N GLY A 6 -21.72 -1.66 -13.85
CA GLY A 6 -20.42 -1.62 -14.55
C GLY A 6 -19.40 -0.75 -13.80
N SER A 7 -19.84 0.44 -13.36
CA SER A 7 -19.00 1.37 -12.60
C SER A 7 -18.51 0.79 -11.27
N LEU A 8 -19.36 0.11 -10.50
CA LEU A 8 -18.98 -0.51 -9.23
C LEU A 8 -18.02 -1.71 -9.42
N THR A 9 -18.22 -2.51 -10.47
CA THR A 9 -17.32 -3.62 -10.80
C THR A 9 -15.94 -3.10 -11.17
N ASP A 10 -15.85 -2.04 -11.97
CA ASP A 10 -14.58 -1.43 -12.37
C ASP A 10 -13.85 -0.79 -11.19
N ILE A 11 -14.57 -0.08 -10.31
CA ILE A 11 -14.00 0.47 -9.07
C ILE A 11 -13.43 -0.64 -8.20
N ASN A 12 -14.19 -1.73 -8.00
CA ASN A 12 -13.72 -2.86 -7.21
C ASN A 12 -12.50 -3.54 -7.79
N LYS A 13 -12.43 -3.68 -9.12
CA LYS A 13 -11.27 -4.25 -9.80
C LYS A 13 -10.02 -3.38 -9.59
N ARG A 14 -10.12 -2.07 -9.83
CA ARG A 14 -9.01 -1.13 -9.60
C ARG A 14 -8.58 -1.11 -8.13
N ARG A 15 -9.55 -1.17 -7.21
CA ARG A 15 -9.27 -1.26 -5.77
C ARG A 15 -8.47 -2.53 -5.44
N GLN A 16 -8.88 -3.69 -5.94
CA GLN A 16 -8.16 -4.95 -5.74
C GLN A 16 -6.73 -4.92 -6.30
N GLU A 17 -6.51 -4.26 -7.44
CA GLU A 17 -5.18 -4.09 -8.02
C GLU A 17 -4.28 -3.24 -7.11
N LEU A 18 -4.79 -2.10 -6.62
CA LEU A 18 -4.06 -1.18 -5.75
C LEU A 18 -3.83 -1.71 -4.32
N GLU A 19 -4.77 -2.50 -3.80
CA GLU A 19 -4.65 -3.13 -2.48
C GLU A 19 -3.86 -4.45 -2.52
N SER A 20 -3.42 -4.91 -3.70
CA SER A 20 -2.70 -6.18 -3.83
C SER A 20 -1.31 -6.13 -3.19
N ASN A 21 -0.88 -7.25 -2.60
CA ASN A 21 0.49 -7.41 -2.06
C ASN A 21 1.55 -7.07 -3.11
N LYS A 22 1.31 -7.41 -4.37
CA LYS A 22 2.23 -7.13 -5.48
C LYS A 22 2.41 -5.62 -5.70
N TYR A 23 1.30 -4.87 -5.73
CA TYR A 23 1.37 -3.42 -5.90
C TYR A 23 2.04 -2.77 -4.69
N GLN A 24 1.64 -3.15 -3.47
CA GLN A 24 2.24 -2.62 -2.25
C GLN A 24 3.72 -2.98 -2.10
N ALA A 25 4.14 -4.18 -2.52
CA ALA A 25 5.56 -4.54 -2.57
C ALA A 25 6.34 -3.68 -3.58
N GLY A 26 5.72 -3.30 -4.71
CA GLY A 26 6.30 -2.33 -5.63
C GLY A 26 6.49 -0.95 -4.98
N LEU A 27 5.52 -0.48 -4.20
CA LEU A 27 5.64 0.77 -3.44
C LEU A 27 6.78 0.71 -2.43
N PHE A 28 6.91 -0.40 -1.72
CA PHE A 28 8.01 -0.63 -0.79
C PHE A 28 9.37 -0.47 -1.46
N ASP A 29 9.53 -1.09 -2.64
CA ASP A 29 10.78 -1.05 -3.41
C ASP A 29 11.05 0.36 -3.96
N ASN A 30 10.01 1.05 -4.47
CA ASN A 30 10.12 2.42 -4.99
C ASN A 30 10.53 3.43 -3.90
N LEU A 31 10.01 3.25 -2.68
CA LEU A 31 10.33 4.07 -1.52
C LEU A 31 11.63 3.64 -0.83
N LYS A 32 12.29 2.57 -1.32
CA LYS A 32 13.52 2.00 -0.76
C LYS A 32 13.44 1.68 0.72
N LEU A 33 12.28 1.18 1.17
CA LEU A 33 12.03 0.93 2.60
C LEU A 33 12.92 -0.17 3.20
N GLU A 34 13.50 -1.04 2.36
CA GLU A 34 14.51 -2.03 2.78
C GLU A 34 15.70 -1.38 3.48
N GLU A 35 16.07 -0.14 3.12
CA GLU A 35 17.23 0.56 3.70
C GLU A 35 17.01 0.98 5.16
N ILE A 36 15.75 1.04 5.60
CA ILE A 36 15.38 1.55 6.93
C ILE A 36 14.66 0.51 7.81
N ILE A 37 14.30 -0.64 7.25
CA ILE A 37 13.63 -1.70 8.01
C ILE A 37 14.61 -2.43 8.92
N LEU A 38 14.21 -2.56 10.18
CA LEU A 38 14.91 -3.36 11.18
C LEU A 38 14.29 -4.76 11.20
N THR A 39 15.08 -5.77 10.86
CA THR A 39 14.63 -7.16 10.85
C THR A 39 15.70 -8.11 11.38
N THR A 40 15.26 -9.15 12.09
CA THR A 40 16.11 -10.29 12.47
C THR A 40 16.10 -11.41 11.43
N GLN A 41 15.28 -11.28 10.38
CA GLN A 41 15.07 -12.31 9.34
C GLN A 41 15.05 -11.64 7.95
N PRO A 42 16.21 -11.25 7.41
CA PRO A 42 16.31 -10.45 6.18
C PRO A 42 15.84 -11.20 4.92
N GLU A 43 16.03 -12.52 4.83
CA GLU A 43 15.48 -13.30 3.72
C GLU A 43 13.94 -13.32 3.70
N LYS A 44 13.29 -13.24 4.87
CA LYS A 44 11.82 -13.22 4.96
C LYS A 44 11.24 -11.83 4.74
N SER A 45 11.95 -10.75 5.10
CA SER A 45 11.45 -9.38 4.91
C SER A 45 11.22 -9.05 3.43
N ARG A 46 11.89 -9.76 2.53
CA ARG A 46 11.81 -9.53 1.08
C ARG A 46 10.61 -10.17 0.39
N SER A 47 9.81 -10.98 1.08
CA SER A 47 8.58 -11.54 0.48
C SER A 47 7.57 -10.43 0.16
N GLU A 48 6.83 -10.57 -0.95
CA GLU A 48 5.82 -9.56 -1.36
C GLU A 48 4.81 -9.29 -0.24
N HIS A 49 4.41 -10.34 0.48
CA HIS A 49 3.52 -10.21 1.64
C HIS A 49 4.11 -9.30 2.73
N ASN A 50 5.35 -9.53 3.14
CA ASN A 50 5.97 -8.76 4.22
C ASN A 50 6.27 -7.31 3.80
N LYS A 51 6.65 -7.09 2.54
CA LYS A 51 6.79 -5.75 1.97
C LYS A 51 5.46 -5.00 1.98
N GLY A 52 4.38 -5.66 1.55
CA GLY A 52 3.02 -5.11 1.63
C GLY A 52 2.63 -4.75 3.06
N THR A 53 2.79 -5.69 3.99
CA THR A 53 2.53 -5.45 5.42
C THR A 53 3.30 -4.24 5.95
N ALA A 54 4.57 -4.07 5.58
CA ALA A 54 5.34 -2.91 6.02
C ALA A 54 4.75 -1.58 5.51
N VAL A 55 4.29 -1.52 4.26
CA VAL A 55 3.60 -0.34 3.71
C VAL A 55 2.32 -0.06 4.48
N GLU A 56 1.48 -1.08 4.73
CA GLU A 56 0.25 -0.92 5.50
C GLU A 56 0.51 -0.39 6.92
N VAL A 57 1.53 -0.92 7.59
CA VAL A 57 1.93 -0.47 8.94
C VAL A 57 2.38 0.99 8.93
N ILE A 58 3.14 1.42 7.92
CA ILE A 58 3.56 2.82 7.79
C ILE A 58 2.34 3.73 7.59
N LEU A 59 1.42 3.37 6.68
CA LEU A 59 0.20 4.14 6.46
C LEU A 59 -0.68 4.19 7.72
N GLY A 60 -0.77 3.08 8.45
CA GLY A 60 -1.48 3.00 9.74
C GLY A 60 -0.85 3.90 10.81
N ALA A 61 0.48 3.89 10.94
CA ALA A 61 1.20 4.78 11.85
C ALA A 61 1.00 6.26 11.47
N MET A 62 1.09 6.59 10.18
CA MET A 62 0.81 7.95 9.69
C MET A 62 -0.62 8.41 10.00
N TYR A 63 -1.59 7.50 9.89
CA TYR A 63 -2.98 7.79 10.25
C TYR A 63 -3.12 8.10 11.74
N LEU A 64 -2.49 7.29 12.60
CA LEU A 64 -2.54 7.50 14.06
C LEU A 64 -1.88 8.83 14.47
N ASP A 65 -0.75 9.18 13.85
CA ASP A 65 0.00 10.39 14.21
C ASP A 65 -0.60 11.67 13.62
N ASN A 66 -1.06 11.63 12.37
CA ASN A 66 -1.36 12.82 11.58
C ASN A 66 -2.74 12.82 10.90
N GLY A 67 -3.56 11.79 11.15
CA GLY A 67 -4.90 11.65 10.60
C GLY A 67 -4.97 11.34 9.10
N LEU A 68 -6.19 11.18 8.61
CA LEU A 68 -6.50 10.71 7.25
C LEU A 68 -5.96 11.61 6.14
N GLU A 69 -5.99 12.93 6.32
CA GLU A 69 -5.57 13.87 5.26
C GLU A 69 -4.07 13.77 4.97
N SER A 70 -3.25 13.44 5.97
CA SER A 70 -1.82 13.20 5.77
C SER A 70 -1.57 11.92 4.96
N VAL A 71 -2.33 10.86 5.23
CA VAL A 71 -2.30 9.62 4.45
C VAL A 71 -2.68 9.88 2.99
N LYS A 72 -3.77 10.62 2.74
CA LYS A 72 -4.21 10.97 1.38
C LYS A 72 -3.15 11.76 0.60
N ARG A 73 -2.51 12.75 1.25
CA ARG A 73 -1.43 13.53 0.61
C ARG A 73 -0.24 12.65 0.25
N PHE A 74 0.13 11.72 1.12
CA PHE A 74 1.23 10.82 0.88
C PHE A 74 0.96 9.87 -0.28
N ILE A 75 -0.21 9.23 -0.31
CA ILE A 75 -0.62 8.32 -1.40
C ILE A 75 -0.71 9.06 -2.73
N LYS A 76 -1.22 10.30 -2.76
CA LYS A 76 -1.23 11.13 -3.98
C LYS A 76 0.17 11.43 -4.52
N GLY A 77 1.18 11.46 -3.66
CA GLY A 77 2.58 11.65 -4.06
C GLY A 77 3.21 10.41 -4.71
N TRP A 78 2.48 9.29 -4.83
CA TRP A 78 2.93 8.07 -5.50
C TRP A 78 2.50 7.99 -6.98
N GLU A 79 1.74 8.97 -7.48
CA GLU A 79 1.39 9.17 -8.90
C GLU A 79 2.58 9.78 -9.68
#